data_AF-A0A9E2E6V1-F1
#
_entry.id   AF-A0A9E2E6V1-F1
#
_cell.length_a   1.000
_cell.length_b   1.000
_cell.length_c   1.000
_cell.angle_alpha   90.00
_cell.angle_beta   90.00
_cell.angle_gamma   90.00
#
_symmetry.space_group_name_H-M   'P 1'
#
loop_
_entity.id
_entity.type
_entity.pdbx_description
1 polymer ?
#
loop_
_entity_poly.entity_id
_entity_poly.type
_entity_poly.pdbx_seq_one_letter_code
_entity_poly.pdbx_strand_id
1 'polypeptide(L)'
;MSKTVVVNEEEFEVLVEAIEDEEGWNMDESTITDPDGDVAVQVTDTSAEKGQGLAEWLVITAFVALLFVVAFAFFAPSFIEAFNTEIIANLPQ
;
A
#
# COMPACT_ATOMS: atom_id res chain seq x y z
N MET A 1 -5.59 34.37 15.33
CA MET A 1 -5.11 32.98 15.24
C MET A 1 -5.84 32.36 14.07
N SER A 2 -5.31 32.57 12.86
CA SER A 2 -5.66 31.74 11.71
C SER A 2 -5.26 30.30 12.06
N LYS A 3 -6.13 29.34 11.75
CA LYS A 3 -5.88 27.93 12.04
C LYS A 3 -5.41 27.30 10.75
N THR A 4 -4.14 26.91 10.69
CA THR A 4 -3.61 26.13 9.57
C THR A 4 -4.31 24.77 9.53
N VAL A 5 -4.83 24.42 8.36
CA VAL A 5 -5.43 23.12 8.07
C VAL A 5 -4.34 22.24 7.46
N VAL A 6 -4.23 21.01 7.96
CA VAL A 6 -3.27 20.03 7.44
C VAL A 6 -4.05 19.00 6.63
N VAL A 7 -3.67 18.81 5.37
CA VAL A 7 -4.37 17.95 4.39
C VAL A 7 -3.39 17.01 3.69
N ASN A 8 -3.90 15.96 3.04
CA ASN A 8 -3.07 15.10 2.19
C ASN A 8 -2.85 15.72 0.79
N GLU A 9 -1.98 15.12 -0.02
CA GLU A 9 -1.63 15.61 -1.37
C GLU A 9 -2.84 15.68 -2.32
N GLU A 10 -3.72 14.68 -2.29
CA GLU A 10 -4.93 14.64 -3.14
C GLU A 10 -5.93 15.76 -2.76
N GLU A 11 -6.15 15.97 -1.45
CA GLU A 11 -7.00 17.04 -0.94
C GLU A 11 -6.39 18.43 -1.19
N PHE A 12 -5.06 18.52 -1.19
CA PHE A 12 -4.34 19.76 -1.48
C PHE A 12 -4.52 20.20 -2.93
N GLU A 13 -4.37 19.29 -3.90
CA GLU A 13 -4.59 19.58 -5.32
C GLU A 13 -6.00 20.11 -5.57
N VAL A 14 -7.02 19.49 -4.98
CA VAL A 14 -8.42 19.94 -5.09
C VAL A 14 -8.61 21.34 -4.51
N LEU A 15 -7.94 21.63 -3.39
CA LEU A 15 -8.00 22.96 -2.77
C LEU A 15 -7.31 24.02 -3.63
N VAL A 16 -6.16 23.71 -4.23
CA VAL A 16 -5.47 24.59 -5.18
C VAL A 16 -6.36 24.89 -6.38
N GLU A 17 -6.94 23.87 -7.02
CA GLU A 17 -7.85 24.05 -8.17
C GLU A 17 -9.08 24.92 -7.82
N ALA A 18 -9.58 24.83 -6.58
CA ALA A 18 -10.76 25.58 -6.16
C ALA A 18 -10.47 27.08 -5.91
N ILE A 19 -9.23 27.44 -5.59
CA ILE A 19 -8.87 28.80 -5.16
C ILE A 19 -7.84 29.48 -6.08
N GLU A 20 -7.33 28.80 -7.12
CA GLU A 20 -6.34 29.34 -8.07
C GLU A 20 -6.80 30.65 -8.71
N ASP A 21 -8.10 30.80 -8.94
CA ASP A 21 -8.72 31.99 -9.53
C ASP A 21 -9.11 33.07 -8.51
N GLU A 22 -8.93 32.84 -7.21
CA GLU A 22 -9.27 33.82 -6.17
C GLU A 22 -8.14 34.84 -5.93
N GLU A 23 -8.48 36.14 -5.95
CA GLU A 23 -7.50 37.19 -5.71
C GLU A 23 -6.96 37.19 -4.28
N GLY A 24 -5.64 37.22 -4.16
CA GLY A 24 -4.92 37.40 -2.89
C GLY A 24 -4.43 36.10 -2.26
N TRP A 25 -4.86 34.93 -2.74
CA TRP A 25 -4.31 33.65 -2.30
C TRP A 25 -2.97 33.38 -2.99
N ASN A 26 -2.02 32.80 -2.25
CA ASN A 26 -0.73 32.42 -2.79
C ASN A 26 -0.48 30.92 -2.56
N MET A 27 -0.10 30.22 -3.62
CA MET A 27 0.08 28.77 -3.63
C MET A 27 1.55 28.44 -3.85
N ASP A 28 2.09 27.61 -2.97
CA ASP A 28 3.41 26.99 -3.09
C ASP A 28 3.23 25.46 -3.18
N GLU A 29 4.30 24.74 -3.50
CA GLU A 29 4.28 23.29 -3.76
C GLU A 29 3.67 22.46 -2.62
N SER A 30 3.69 22.96 -1.38
CA SER A 30 3.15 22.26 -0.21
C SER A 30 2.30 23.12 0.73
N THR A 31 2.03 24.39 0.38
CA THR A 31 1.29 25.31 1.25
C THR A 31 0.42 26.28 0.49
N ILE A 32 -0.74 26.61 1.06
CA ILE A 32 -1.61 27.71 0.62
C ILE A 32 -1.55 28.81 1.68
N THR A 33 -1.27 30.03 1.25
CA THR A 33 -1.22 31.24 2.07
C THR A 33 -2.43 32.10 1.78
N ASP A 34 -3.08 32.60 2.82
CA ASP A 34 -4.22 33.50 2.70
C ASP A 34 -3.79 34.94 2.30
N PRO A 35 -4.75 35.79 1.92
CA PRO A 35 -4.46 37.19 1.56
C PRO A 35 -3.87 38.04 2.70
N ASP A 36 -4.01 37.59 3.95
CA ASP A 36 -3.44 38.24 5.13
C ASP A 36 -1.97 37.83 5.38
N GLY A 37 -1.47 36.84 4.63
CA GLY A 37 -0.09 36.34 4.69
C GLY A 37 0.12 35.19 5.65
N ASP A 38 -0.95 34.61 6.20
CA ASP A 38 -0.90 33.44 7.08
C ASP A 38 -1.06 32.12 6.29
N VAL A 39 -0.42 31.05 6.78
CA VAL A 39 -0.54 29.71 6.15
C VAL A 39 -1.89 29.10 6.49
N ALA A 40 -2.77 29.04 5.50
CA ALA A 40 -4.11 28.49 5.62
C ALA A 40 -4.12 26.96 5.49
N VAL A 41 -3.33 26.40 4.57
CA VAL A 41 -3.28 24.95 4.31
C VAL A 41 -1.84 24.48 4.16
N GLN A 42 -1.53 23.30 4.68
CA GLN A 42 -0.23 22.63 4.54
C GLN A 42 -0.41 21.15 4.20
N VAL A 43 0.39 20.66 3.25
CA VAL A 43 0.45 19.23 2.91
C VAL A 43 1.14 18.47 4.04
N THR A 44 0.51 17.41 4.53
CA THR A 44 1.17 16.42 5.38
C THR A 44 1.87 15.39 4.51
N ASP A 45 3.12 15.09 4.86
CA ASP A 45 3.94 14.10 4.18
C ASP A 45 3.42 12.69 4.50
N THR A 46 2.50 12.17 3.67
CA THR A 46 1.93 10.81 3.78
C THR A 46 2.90 9.72 3.31
N SER A 47 4.14 10.07 2.98
CA SER A 47 5.19 9.13 2.58
C SER A 47 5.41 7.98 3.58
N ALA A 48 5.16 8.21 4.87
CA ALA A 48 5.20 7.16 5.91
C ALA A 48 4.13 6.08 5.72
N GLU A 49 2.95 6.42 5.20
CA GLU A 49 1.83 5.49 4.96
C GLU A 49 2.10 4.60 3.73
N LYS A 50 2.78 5.14 2.71
CA LYS A 50 3.25 4.36 1.54
C LYS A 50 4.22 3.24 1.93
N GLY A 51 5.08 3.46 2.94
CA GLY A 51 6.00 2.44 3.46
C GLY A 51 5.32 1.30 4.20
N GLN A 52 4.19 1.58 4.86
CA GLN A 52 3.42 0.60 5.62
C GLN A 52 2.76 -0.46 4.71
N GLY A 53 2.25 -0.04 3.55
CA GLY A 53 1.61 -0.96 2.59
C GLY A 53 2.55 -2.02 2.02
N LEU A 54 3.82 -1.67 1.76
CA LEU A 54 4.81 -2.62 1.26
C LEU A 54 5.19 -3.69 2.30
N ALA A 55 5.33 -3.29 3.56
CA ALA A 55 5.64 -4.21 4.64
C ALA A 55 4.50 -5.22 4.88
N GLU A 56 3.25 -4.75 4.84
CA GLU A 56 2.07 -5.60 4.97
C GLU A 56 1.97 -6.62 3.84
N TRP A 57 2.20 -6.19 2.59
CA TRP A 57 2.25 -7.08 1.43
C TRP A 57 3.34 -8.16 1.55
N LEU A 58 4.53 -7.80 2.02
CA LEU A 58 5.62 -8.75 2.24
C LEU A 58 5.26 -9.79 3.30
N VAL A 59 4.61 -9.39 4.39
CA VAL A 59 4.18 -10.32 5.46
C VAL A 59 3.13 -11.29 4.94
N ILE A 60 2.12 -10.79 4.20
CA ILE A 60 1.05 -11.63 3.64
C ILE A 60 1.63 -12.63 2.63
N THR A 61 2.50 -12.19 1.74
CA THR A 61 3.11 -13.07 0.72
C THR A 61 4.01 -14.14 1.36
N ALA A 62 4.80 -13.77 2.37
CA ALA A 62 5.60 -14.73 3.14
C ALA A 62 4.72 -15.76 3.86
N PHE A 63 3.60 -15.32 4.44
CA PHE A 63 2.65 -16.22 5.10
C PHE A 63 2.00 -17.20 4.12
N VAL A 64 1.56 -16.73 2.95
CA VAL A 64 1.00 -17.57 1.90
C VAL A 64 2.03 -18.61 1.43
N ALA A 65 3.27 -18.19 1.17
CA ALA A 65 4.34 -19.11 0.79
C ALA A 65 4.59 -20.19 1.86
N LEU A 66 4.59 -19.81 3.14
CA LEU A 66 4.73 -20.75 4.25
C LEU A 66 3.57 -21.76 4.27
N LEU A 67 2.33 -21.31 4.07
CA LEU A 67 1.17 -22.21 4.01
C LEU A 67 1.29 -23.23 2.89
N PHE A 68 1.78 -22.84 1.71
CA PHE A 68 2.03 -23.77 0.62
C PHE A 68 3.08 -24.82 0.97
N VAL A 69 4.18 -24.42 1.61
CA VAL A 69 5.23 -25.35 2.06
C VAL A 69 4.68 -26.33 3.10
N VAL A 70 3.92 -25.82 4.07
CA VAL A 70 3.30 -26.66 5.12
C VAL A 70 2.32 -27.64 4.50
N ALA A 71 1.42 -27.19 3.63
CA ALA A 71 0.48 -28.07 2.93
C ALA A 71 1.24 -29.16 2.15
N PHE A 72 2.26 -28.78 1.37
CA PHE A 72 3.06 -29.75 0.63
C PHE A 72 3.72 -30.78 1.55
N ALA A 73 4.27 -30.36 2.69
CA ALA A 73 4.89 -31.28 3.65
C ALA A 73 3.92 -32.34 4.19
N PHE A 74 2.64 -31.99 4.37
CA PHE A 74 1.60 -32.94 4.81
C PHE A 74 1.06 -33.82 3.69
N PHE A 75 0.90 -33.29 2.46
CA PHE A 75 0.27 -34.02 1.36
C PHE A 75 1.27 -34.80 0.48
N ALA A 76 2.53 -34.38 0.43
CA ALA A 76 3.55 -35.03 -0.40
C ALA A 76 3.77 -36.52 -0.05
N PRO A 77 3.83 -36.95 1.24
CA PRO A 77 4.01 -38.36 1.57
C PRO A 77 2.89 -39.23 0.99
N SER A 78 1.63 -38.84 1.18
CA SER A 78 0.47 -39.57 0.65
C SER A 78 0.44 -39.60 -0.86
N PHE A 79 0.83 -38.50 -1.53
CA PHE A 79 0.96 -38.46 -2.97
C PHE A 79 2.05 -39.42 -3.49
N ILE A 80 3.22 -39.42 -2.86
CA ILE A 80 4.34 -40.30 -3.23
C ILE A 80 3.95 -41.78 -3.04
N GLU A 81 3.28 -42.11 -1.94
CA GLU A 81 2.82 -43.47 -1.67
C GLU A 81 1.81 -43.96 -2.73
N ALA A 82 0.80 -43.13 -3.04
CA ALA A 82 -0.17 -43.45 -4.07
C ALA A 82 0.48 -43.56 -5.47
N PHE A 83 1.40 -42.64 -5.80
CA PHE A 83 2.13 -42.66 -7.07
C PHE A 83 2.97 -43.93 -7.23
N ASN A 84 3.71 -44.33 -6.20
CA ASN A 84 4.53 -45.54 -6.24
C ASN A 84 3.67 -46.82 -6.36
N THR A 85 2.53 -46.85 -5.69
CA THR A 85 1.63 -48.01 -5.70
C THR A 85 0.91 -48.17 -7.04
N GLU A 86 0.39 -47.08 -7.61
CA GLU A 86 -0.46 -47.15 -8.80
C GLU A 86 0.31 -47.04 -10.13
N ILE A 87 1.43 -46.31 -10.14
CA ILE A 87 2.19 -46.05 -11.37
C ILE A 87 3.45 -46.89 -11.44
N ILE A 88 4.29 -46.88 -10.39
CA ILE A 88 5.57 -47.62 -10.45
C ILE A 88 5.35 -49.13 -10.42
N ALA A 89 4.45 -49.64 -9.57
CA ALA A 89 4.20 -51.09 -9.48
C ALA A 89 3.52 -51.68 -10.74
N ASN A 90 2.87 -50.84 -11.57
CA ASN A 90 2.18 -51.26 -12.78
C ASN A 90 2.99 -51.01 -14.07
N LEU A 91 4.24 -50.54 -13.98
CA LEU A 91 5.12 -50.43 -15.13
C LEU A 91 5.59 -51.83 -15.58
N PRO A 92 5.55 -52.14 -16.89
CA PRO A 92 6.13 -53.37 -17.41
C PRO A 92 7.65 -53.36 -17.17
N GLN A 93 8.20 -54.50 -16.72
CA GLN A 93 9.64 -54.68 -16.49
C GLN A 93 10.42 -54.89 -17.77
#